data_AF-A0A6P0PYA1-F1
#
_entry.id   AF-A0A6P0PYA1-F1
#
_cell.length_a   1.000
_cell.length_b   1.000
_cell.length_c   1.000
_cell.angle_alpha   90.00
_cell.angle_beta   90.00
_cell.angle_gamma   90.00
#
_symmetry.space_group_name_H-M   'P 1'
#
loop_
_entity.id
_entity.type
_entity.pdbx_description
1 polymer ?
#
loop_
_entity_poly.entity_id
_entity_poly.type
_entity_poly.pdbx_seq_one_letter_code
_entity_poly.pdbx_strand_id
1 'polypeptide(L)'
;MTQNLLDIDKNIRYLEAHQQAFKIPDIYPLELFKHLVEKAGGYTIECSCKIAGDQLYPARFNLWFRDRQYFPKEINGVLEFFRAVEAMDKAQLDYSLFQKFYSDRFDWSKVKKIAAGVDLRPEKANSRLKIWFIIEDYPEKLEAAISLHGEREDVRTLIVNNKLLIGFDFFLDGHSTIKLYPEIDSKEWQQVDVQQRLRKVLSPQALQLLNACDELTVAFSKGNQDKTLHLDLLDANNFINKLGHEMASRVHAHYQGKQVERIHVSLSERELLAGSIENLNMYYMMP
;
A
#
# COMPACT_ATOMS: atom_id res chain seq x y z
N MET A 1 25.29 -14.58 7.09
CA MET A 1 25.65 -13.86 5.84
C MET A 1 25.06 -14.53 4.60
N THR A 2 25.08 -15.86 4.49
CA THR A 2 24.51 -16.60 3.34
C THR A 2 23.00 -16.49 3.15
N GLN A 3 22.20 -16.46 4.22
CA GLN A 3 20.73 -16.34 4.12
C GLN A 3 20.29 -14.99 3.51
N ASN A 4 20.95 -13.89 3.91
CA ASN A 4 20.59 -12.54 3.46
C ASN A 4 20.87 -12.33 1.95
N LEU A 5 21.92 -12.95 1.41
CA LEU A 5 22.23 -12.91 -0.02
C LEU A 5 21.20 -13.72 -0.84
N LEU A 6 20.77 -14.89 -0.32
CA LEU A 6 19.73 -15.71 -0.97
C LEU A 6 18.37 -14.98 -1.02
N ASP A 7 18.04 -14.21 0.01
CA ASP A 7 16.79 -13.44 0.08
C ASP A 7 16.81 -12.21 -0.85
N ILE A 8 17.94 -11.53 -1.00
CA ILE A 8 18.13 -10.42 -1.95
C ILE A 8 17.95 -10.92 -3.40
N ASP A 9 18.65 -12.00 -3.77
CA ASP A 9 18.57 -12.60 -5.10
C ASP A 9 17.15 -13.05 -5.43
N LYS A 10 16.39 -13.50 -4.43
CA LYS A 10 14.99 -13.93 -4.58
C LYS A 10 14.05 -12.77 -4.86
N ASN A 11 14.18 -11.66 -4.13
CA ASN A 11 13.28 -10.51 -4.27
C ASN A 11 13.46 -9.77 -5.60
N ILE A 12 14.70 -9.62 -6.04
CA ILE A 12 14.99 -9.06 -7.37
C ILE A 12 14.37 -9.94 -8.47
N ARG A 13 14.46 -11.27 -8.37
CA ARG A 13 13.81 -12.18 -9.32
C ARG A 13 12.29 -12.01 -9.38
N TYR A 14 11.62 -11.75 -8.26
CA TYR A 14 10.17 -11.49 -8.28
C TYR A 14 9.81 -10.20 -8.99
N LEU A 15 10.57 -9.13 -8.72
CA LEU A 15 10.40 -7.84 -9.39
C LEU A 15 10.65 -7.99 -10.91
N GLU A 16 11.74 -8.65 -11.30
CA GLU A 16 12.08 -8.91 -12.71
C GLU A 16 11.04 -9.79 -13.40
N ALA A 17 10.55 -10.85 -12.74
CA ALA A 17 9.51 -11.71 -13.28
C ALA A 17 8.20 -10.94 -13.50
N HIS A 18 7.84 -10.04 -12.59
CA HIS A 18 6.68 -9.15 -12.75
C HIS A 18 6.90 -8.16 -13.90
N GLN A 19 8.07 -7.51 -13.95
CA GLN A 19 8.46 -6.61 -15.03
C GLN A 19 8.36 -7.28 -16.40
N GLN A 20 8.89 -8.49 -16.54
CA GLN A 20 8.83 -9.26 -17.78
C GLN A 20 7.39 -9.65 -18.14
N ALA A 21 6.61 -10.13 -17.18
CA ALA A 21 5.26 -10.61 -17.41
C ALA A 21 4.32 -9.54 -17.96
N PHE A 22 4.44 -8.33 -17.42
CA PHE A 22 3.61 -7.20 -17.80
C PHE A 22 4.31 -6.21 -18.74
N LYS A 23 5.48 -6.59 -19.27
CA LYS A 23 6.28 -5.82 -20.24
C LYS A 23 6.50 -4.37 -19.77
N ILE A 24 6.83 -4.22 -18.49
CA ILE A 24 7.08 -2.90 -17.90
C ILE A 24 8.37 -2.36 -18.54
N PRO A 25 8.32 -1.20 -19.20
CA PRO A 25 9.52 -0.62 -19.81
C PRO A 25 10.50 -0.19 -18.71
N ASP A 26 11.74 0.12 -19.11
CA ASP A 26 12.70 0.75 -18.21
C ASP A 26 12.25 2.17 -17.91
N ILE A 27 11.40 2.27 -16.89
CA ILE A 27 10.75 3.50 -16.46
C ILE A 27 11.48 4.06 -15.25
N TYR A 28 11.79 5.34 -15.29
CA TYR A 28 12.40 6.02 -14.17
C TYR A 28 11.42 6.17 -12.99
N PRO A 29 11.83 5.96 -11.72
CA PRO A 29 13.15 5.56 -11.21
C PRO A 29 13.26 4.07 -10.81
N LEU A 30 12.72 3.15 -11.61
CA LEU A 30 12.67 1.71 -11.27
C LEU A 30 14.04 1.11 -10.94
N GLU A 31 15.08 1.46 -11.70
CA GLU A 31 16.43 0.97 -11.43
C GLU A 31 16.96 1.42 -10.07
N LEU A 32 16.76 2.69 -9.70
CA LEU A 32 17.13 3.17 -8.36
C LEU A 32 16.36 2.44 -7.26
N PHE A 33 15.11 2.08 -7.51
CA PHE A 33 14.33 1.27 -6.57
C PHE A 33 14.90 -0.16 -6.46
N LYS A 34 15.31 -0.80 -7.56
CA LYS A 34 16.01 -2.10 -7.50
C LYS A 34 17.28 -2.04 -6.64
N HIS A 35 18.07 -0.98 -6.77
CA HIS A 35 19.25 -0.79 -5.91
C HIS A 35 18.90 -0.63 -4.41
N LEU A 36 17.72 -0.06 -4.08
CA LEU A 36 17.22 -0.05 -2.71
C LEU A 36 16.85 -1.46 -2.25
N VAL A 37 16.17 -2.24 -3.08
CA VAL A 37 15.83 -3.66 -2.80
C VAL A 37 17.11 -4.44 -2.49
N GLU A 38 18.15 -4.32 -3.31
CA GLU A 38 19.43 -5.02 -3.12
C GLU A 38 20.15 -4.68 -1.80
N LYS A 39 19.98 -3.45 -1.31
CA LYS A 39 20.64 -2.97 -0.09
C LYS A 39 19.84 -3.23 1.18
N ALA A 40 18.52 -3.30 1.07
CA ALA A 40 17.65 -3.59 2.20
C ALA A 40 17.95 -4.99 2.77
N GLY A 41 17.57 -5.25 4.02
CA GLY A 41 17.65 -6.58 4.63
C GLY A 41 16.34 -6.95 5.33
N GLY A 42 15.93 -8.22 5.28
CA GLY A 42 14.76 -8.70 6.03
C GLY A 42 13.43 -8.02 5.67
N TYR A 43 13.00 -8.16 4.42
CA TYR A 43 11.80 -7.52 3.88
C TYR A 43 10.98 -8.45 2.97
N THR A 44 9.77 -8.03 2.64
CA THR A 44 8.86 -8.66 1.66
C THR A 44 8.69 -7.73 0.48
N ILE A 45 8.81 -8.27 -0.74
CA ILE A 45 8.45 -7.53 -1.94
C ILE A 45 6.97 -7.75 -2.26
N GLU A 46 6.26 -6.66 -2.47
CA GLU A 46 4.91 -6.64 -3.00
C GLU A 46 4.97 -6.18 -4.45
N CYS A 47 4.41 -6.98 -5.36
CA CYS A 47 4.18 -6.57 -6.75
C CYS A 47 2.70 -6.26 -6.94
N SER A 48 2.36 -5.19 -7.66
CA SER A 48 0.95 -4.83 -7.83
C SER A 48 0.60 -4.26 -9.20
N CYS A 49 -0.66 -4.41 -9.56
CA CYS A 49 -1.24 -3.85 -10.79
C CYS A 49 -2.36 -2.88 -10.42
N LYS A 50 -2.39 -1.69 -11.03
CA LYS A 50 -3.62 -0.88 -11.13
C LYS A 50 -4.34 -1.28 -12.42
N ILE A 51 -5.63 -1.53 -12.33
CA ILE A 51 -6.54 -1.59 -13.46
C ILE A 51 -7.41 -0.34 -13.40
N ALA A 52 -7.52 0.37 -14.52
CA ALA A 52 -8.39 1.54 -14.65
C ALA A 52 -9.08 1.50 -16.00
N GLY A 53 -10.32 1.00 -16.03
CA GLY A 53 -11.01 0.66 -17.25
C GLY A 53 -10.25 -0.43 -18.02
N ASP A 54 -9.89 -0.13 -19.26
CA ASP A 54 -9.11 -1.01 -20.14
C ASP A 54 -7.58 -0.89 -19.93
N GLN A 55 -7.13 0.04 -19.08
CA GLN A 55 -5.71 0.30 -18.87
C GLN A 55 -5.14 -0.49 -17.69
N LEU A 56 -3.91 -0.98 -17.88
CA LEU A 56 -3.13 -1.67 -16.86
C LEU A 56 -1.87 -0.86 -16.52
N TYR A 57 -1.62 -0.64 -15.24
CA TYR A 57 -0.41 0.00 -14.72
C TYR A 57 0.30 -0.93 -13.74
N PRO A 58 1.27 -1.73 -14.23
CA PRO A 58 1.92 -2.77 -13.44
C PRO A 58 3.23 -2.30 -12.79
N ALA A 59 3.73 -1.10 -13.09
CA ALA A 59 4.98 -0.58 -12.52
C ALA A 59 4.83 -0.11 -11.07
N ARG A 60 4.43 -1.03 -10.17
CA ARG A 60 4.12 -0.74 -8.77
C ARG A 60 4.69 -1.80 -7.86
N PHE A 61 5.61 -1.36 -7.01
CA PHE A 61 6.36 -2.25 -6.11
C PHE A 61 6.47 -1.64 -4.73
N ASN A 62 6.29 -2.44 -3.68
CA ASN A 62 6.50 -2.02 -2.30
C ASN A 62 7.44 -3.00 -1.57
N LEU A 63 8.30 -2.44 -0.74
CA LEU A 63 9.19 -3.12 0.18
C LEU A 63 8.61 -3.00 1.58
N TRP A 64 8.18 -4.11 2.18
CA TRP A 64 7.69 -4.17 3.55
C TRP A 64 8.79 -4.67 4.48
N PHE A 65 9.31 -3.80 5.35
CA PHE A 65 10.39 -4.15 6.26
C PHE A 65 9.83 -4.84 7.50
N ARG A 66 10.40 -5.99 7.88
CA ARG A 66 9.87 -6.84 8.97
C ARG A 66 10.56 -6.61 10.31
N ASP A 67 11.82 -6.18 10.31
CA ASP A 67 12.61 -6.12 11.53
C ASP A 67 12.69 -4.70 12.13
N ARG A 68 12.00 -4.54 13.26
CA ARG A 68 11.85 -3.27 13.98
C ARG A 68 13.17 -2.66 14.42
N GLN A 69 14.20 -3.49 14.69
CA GLN A 69 15.50 -2.97 15.13
C GLN A 69 16.21 -2.17 14.02
N TYR A 70 15.84 -2.39 12.76
CA TYR A 70 16.44 -1.72 11.61
C TYR A 70 15.59 -0.58 11.05
N PHE A 71 14.36 -0.36 11.52
CA PHE A 71 13.46 0.66 10.96
C PHE A 71 14.07 2.06 10.80
N PRO A 72 14.84 2.61 11.78
CA PRO A 72 15.50 3.91 11.57
C PRO A 72 16.50 3.89 10.41
N LYS A 73 17.27 2.81 10.27
CA LYS A 73 18.24 2.63 9.20
C LYS A 73 17.56 2.46 7.85
N GLU A 74 16.50 1.66 7.78
CA GLU A 74 15.75 1.42 6.55
C GLU A 74 15.07 2.69 6.04
N ILE A 75 14.45 3.50 6.92
CA ILE A 75 13.89 4.79 6.53
C ILE A 75 14.98 5.75 6.01
N ASN A 76 16.17 5.76 6.61
CA ASN A 76 17.28 6.53 6.05
C ASN A 76 17.68 6.06 4.65
N GLY A 77 17.73 4.75 4.39
CA GLY A 77 17.98 4.19 3.06
C GLY A 77 16.92 4.58 2.04
N VAL A 78 15.64 4.61 2.45
CA VAL A 78 14.54 5.09 1.62
C VAL A 78 14.69 6.58 1.29
N LEU A 79 15.05 7.41 2.26
CA LEU A 79 15.29 8.84 2.04
C LEU A 79 16.54 9.09 1.18
N GLU A 80 17.57 8.25 1.27
CA GLU A 80 18.71 8.27 0.33
C GLU A 80 18.29 7.95 -1.10
N PHE A 81 17.43 6.94 -1.28
CA PHE A 81 16.81 6.64 -2.57
C PHE A 81 16.03 7.85 -3.11
N PHE A 82 15.22 8.52 -2.28
CA PHE A 82 14.44 9.69 -2.72
C PHE A 82 15.36 10.84 -3.13
N ARG A 83 16.43 11.11 -2.38
CA ARG A 83 17.45 12.10 -2.76
C ARG A 83 18.15 11.77 -4.07
N ALA A 84 18.42 10.48 -4.34
CA ALA A 84 18.98 10.06 -5.62
C ALA A 84 18.00 10.31 -6.77
N VAL A 85 16.68 10.15 -6.53
CA VAL A 85 15.66 10.52 -7.49
C VAL A 85 15.68 12.03 -7.78
N GLU A 86 15.67 12.87 -6.75
CA GLU A 86 15.73 14.32 -6.92
C GLU A 86 16.99 14.79 -7.67
N ALA A 87 18.14 14.18 -7.38
CA ALA A 87 19.42 14.54 -7.98
C ALA A 87 19.50 14.28 -9.50
N MET A 88 18.90 13.19 -9.99
CA MET A 88 19.01 12.82 -11.42
C MET A 88 18.02 13.57 -12.30
N ASP A 89 16.91 14.05 -11.74
CA ASP A 89 15.73 14.40 -12.54
C ASP A 89 15.20 15.82 -12.29
N LYS A 90 15.94 16.61 -11.48
CA LYS A 90 15.51 17.94 -10.99
C LYS A 90 14.09 17.94 -10.40
N ALA A 91 13.57 16.77 -10.03
CA ALA A 91 12.33 16.65 -9.30
C ALA A 91 12.56 17.26 -7.92
N GLN A 92 11.60 18.05 -7.44
CA GLN A 92 11.61 18.57 -6.08
C GLN A 92 10.48 17.87 -5.36
N LEU A 93 10.80 16.88 -4.53
CA LEU A 93 9.78 16.18 -3.78
C LEU A 93 9.32 17.06 -2.62
N ASP A 94 8.01 17.17 -2.42
CA ASP A 94 7.47 17.87 -1.25
C ASP A 94 7.44 16.94 -0.03
N TYR A 95 8.34 17.20 0.92
CA TYR A 95 8.41 16.45 2.17
C TYR A 95 7.56 17.06 3.31
N SER A 96 6.82 18.13 3.06
CA SER A 96 6.21 18.93 4.13
C SER A 96 5.23 18.14 5.02
N LEU A 97 4.40 17.27 4.42
CA LEU A 97 3.50 16.40 5.18
C LEU A 97 4.29 15.35 5.98
N PHE A 98 5.27 14.72 5.34
CA PHE A 98 6.10 13.71 5.97
C PHE A 98 6.89 14.28 7.14
N GLN A 99 7.55 15.42 7.00
CA GLN A 99 8.34 16.07 8.07
C GLN A 99 7.49 16.49 9.27
N LYS A 100 6.25 16.94 9.05
CA LYS A 100 5.32 17.27 10.14
C LYS A 100 4.93 16.02 10.95
N PHE A 101 4.83 14.87 10.30
CA PHE A 101 4.57 13.60 10.96
C PHE A 101 5.85 13.02 11.60
N TYR A 102 6.92 12.94 10.82
CA TYR A 102 8.25 12.43 11.16
C TYR A 102 9.11 13.56 11.78
N SER A 103 8.83 13.86 13.05
CA SER A 103 9.51 14.88 13.86
C SER A 103 10.66 14.30 14.70
N ASP A 104 11.52 15.15 15.26
CA ASP A 104 12.69 14.79 16.09
C ASP A 104 12.44 13.83 17.28
N ARG A 105 11.20 13.71 17.76
CA ARG A 105 10.81 12.80 18.86
C ARG A 105 10.03 11.56 18.41
N PHE A 106 10.34 11.04 17.23
CA PHE A 106 9.67 9.86 16.68
C PHE A 106 10.03 8.59 17.48
N ASP A 107 9.03 7.97 18.10
CA ASP A 107 9.20 6.77 18.92
C ASP A 107 9.04 5.49 18.08
N TRP A 108 10.16 4.91 17.68
CA TRP A 108 10.21 3.66 16.92
C TRP A 108 9.64 2.45 17.68
N SER A 109 9.59 2.50 19.02
CA SER A 109 8.98 1.44 19.83
C SER A 109 7.46 1.33 19.63
N LYS A 110 6.85 2.31 18.97
CA LYS A 110 5.43 2.35 18.63
C LYS A 110 5.14 2.05 17.16
N VAL A 111 6.18 1.86 16.36
CA VAL A 111 6.06 1.48 14.94
C VAL A 111 6.09 -0.04 14.82
N LYS A 112 5.08 -0.60 14.16
CA LYS A 112 4.92 -2.04 13.93
C LYS A 112 5.50 -2.49 12.61
N LYS A 113 5.28 -1.70 11.56
CA LYS A 113 5.83 -1.94 10.22
C LYS A 113 6.14 -0.61 9.55
N ILE A 114 7.10 -0.65 8.64
CA ILE A 114 7.32 0.41 7.67
C ILE A 114 7.32 -0.21 6.28
N ALA A 115 6.95 0.58 5.28
CA ALA A 115 7.15 0.20 3.89
C ALA A 115 7.57 1.39 3.05
N ALA A 116 8.20 1.09 1.92
CA ALA A 116 8.51 2.08 0.91
C ALA A 116 8.24 1.51 -0.47
N GLY A 117 7.93 2.36 -1.45
CA GLY A 117 7.55 1.85 -2.75
C GLY A 117 7.53 2.87 -3.86
N VAL A 118 7.21 2.36 -5.04
CA VAL A 118 7.07 3.12 -6.28
C VAL A 118 5.74 2.80 -6.95
N ASP A 119 5.19 3.77 -7.65
CA ASP A 119 4.02 3.62 -8.53
C ASP A 119 4.26 4.52 -9.74
N LEU A 120 4.73 3.90 -10.81
CA LEU A 120 5.32 4.56 -11.96
C LEU A 120 4.36 4.57 -13.13
N ARG A 121 4.33 5.69 -13.84
CA ARG A 121 3.41 5.99 -14.93
C ARG A 121 4.17 6.49 -16.15
N PRO A 122 3.66 6.22 -17.37
CA PRO A 122 4.28 6.75 -18.59
C PRO A 122 4.48 8.27 -18.54
N GLU A 123 3.49 8.98 -17.99
CA GLU A 123 3.62 10.40 -17.66
C GLU A 123 4.26 10.56 -16.28
N LYS A 124 5.47 11.11 -16.25
CA LYS A 124 6.27 11.31 -15.04
C LYS A 124 5.50 12.03 -13.92
N ALA A 125 4.69 13.05 -14.25
CA ALA A 125 3.93 13.80 -13.24
C ALA A 125 2.98 12.92 -12.41
N ASN A 126 2.53 11.80 -12.99
CA ASN A 126 1.64 10.84 -12.32
C ASN A 126 2.40 9.73 -11.58
N SER A 127 3.72 9.66 -11.72
CA SER A 127 4.58 8.75 -10.97
C SER A 127 4.79 9.27 -9.56
N ARG A 128 4.94 8.33 -8.60
CA ARG A 128 5.15 8.69 -7.20
C ARG A 128 6.01 7.67 -6.46
N LEU A 129 6.72 8.19 -5.48
CA LEU A 129 7.40 7.42 -4.44
C LEU A 129 6.49 7.36 -3.21
N LYS A 130 6.69 6.34 -2.37
CA LYS A 130 5.77 6.06 -1.28
C LYS A 130 6.51 5.66 0.00
N ILE A 131 5.98 6.10 1.13
CA ILE A 131 6.39 5.64 2.47
C ILE A 131 5.14 5.32 3.27
N TRP A 132 5.16 4.23 4.02
CA TRP A 132 4.11 3.89 4.97
C TRP A 132 4.65 3.57 6.35
N PHE A 133 3.82 3.84 7.36
CA PHE A 133 4.02 3.43 8.75
C PHE A 133 2.76 2.76 9.26
N ILE A 134 2.91 1.61 9.92
CA ILE A 134 1.88 1.10 10.83
C ILE A 134 2.30 1.48 12.24
N ILE A 135 1.49 2.29 12.92
CA ILE A 135 1.68 2.67 14.31
C ILE A 135 0.63 1.99 15.20
N GLU A 136 0.99 1.73 16.46
CA GLU A 136 0.08 1.22 17.48
C GLU A 136 0.40 1.87 18.82
N ASP A 137 -0.64 2.23 19.58
CA ASP A 137 -0.53 2.90 20.88
C ASP A 137 0.39 4.13 20.86
N TYR A 138 0.25 4.93 19.78
CA TYR A 138 0.99 6.18 19.55
C TYR A 138 0.02 7.37 19.37
N PRO A 139 -0.68 7.79 20.44
CA PRO A 139 -1.77 8.77 20.33
C PRO A 139 -1.34 10.10 19.70
N GLU A 140 -0.16 10.62 20.04
CA GLU A 140 0.35 11.87 19.45
C GLU A 140 0.48 11.79 17.92
N LYS A 141 1.03 10.69 17.38
CA LYS A 141 1.20 10.51 15.93
C LYS A 141 -0.09 10.15 15.22
N LEU A 142 -0.99 9.45 15.91
CA LEU A 142 -2.34 9.21 15.42
C LEU A 142 -3.07 10.54 15.20
N GLU A 143 -3.08 11.43 16.20
CA GLU A 143 -3.70 12.75 16.09
C GLU A 143 -3.01 13.63 15.04
N ALA A 144 -1.68 13.61 14.98
CA ALA A 144 -0.94 14.34 13.94
C ALA A 144 -1.33 13.86 12.52
N ALA A 145 -1.45 12.55 12.29
CA ALA A 145 -1.83 12.00 11.00
C ALA A 145 -3.26 12.40 10.59
N ILE A 146 -4.22 12.34 11.52
CA ILE A 146 -5.61 12.76 11.30
C ILE A 146 -5.68 14.26 10.98
N SER A 147 -4.96 15.08 11.74
CA SER A 147 -4.91 16.53 11.51
C SER A 147 -4.31 16.88 10.15
N LEU A 148 -3.21 16.25 9.75
CA LEU A 148 -2.57 16.45 8.44
C LEU A 148 -3.46 16.04 7.27
N HIS A 149 -4.24 14.96 7.45
CA HIS A 149 -5.22 14.49 6.47
C HIS A 149 -6.41 15.45 6.35
N GLY A 150 -6.79 16.13 7.42
CA GLY A 150 -7.82 17.17 7.45
C GLY A 150 -9.09 16.79 8.22
N GLU A 151 -8.94 16.17 9.40
CA GLU A 151 -9.98 15.79 10.37
C GLU A 151 -11.23 15.13 9.76
N ARG A 152 -11.41 13.83 10.01
CA ARG A 152 -12.62 13.12 9.59
C ARG A 152 -13.14 12.19 10.67
N GLU A 153 -14.44 12.31 10.96
CA GLU A 153 -15.12 11.49 11.96
C GLU A 153 -15.21 10.02 11.54
N ASP A 154 -15.34 9.74 10.24
CA ASP A 154 -15.40 8.38 9.71
C ASP A 154 -14.07 7.63 9.89
N VAL A 155 -12.94 8.29 9.70
CA VAL A 155 -11.62 7.74 10.03
C VAL A 155 -11.54 7.39 11.51
N ARG A 156 -11.88 8.33 12.40
CA ARG A 156 -11.86 8.12 13.86
C ARG A 156 -12.75 6.96 14.27
N THR A 157 -13.94 6.86 13.66
CA THR A 157 -14.91 5.79 13.92
C THR A 157 -14.32 4.42 13.58
N LEU A 158 -13.49 4.31 12.55
CA LEU A 158 -12.91 3.03 12.12
C LEU A 158 -11.60 2.66 12.81
N ILE A 159 -10.99 3.55 13.61
CA ILE A 159 -9.78 3.21 14.36
C ILE A 159 -10.14 2.23 15.49
N VAL A 160 -9.51 1.06 15.45
CA VAL A 160 -9.61 0.00 16.45
C VAL A 160 -8.22 -0.24 17.04
N ASN A 161 -8.15 -0.52 18.34
CA ASN A 161 -6.89 -0.83 19.06
C ASN A 161 -5.78 0.23 18.93
N ASN A 162 -6.13 1.51 18.71
CA ASN A 162 -5.17 2.59 18.48
C ASN A 162 -4.14 2.28 17.38
N LYS A 163 -4.51 1.44 16.42
CA LYS A 163 -3.68 0.99 15.29
C LYS A 163 -4.08 1.77 14.05
N LEU A 164 -3.09 2.27 13.31
CA LEU A 164 -3.33 3.00 12.08
C LEU A 164 -2.18 2.79 11.10
N LEU A 165 -2.52 2.47 9.85
CA LEU A 165 -1.59 2.56 8.73
C LEU A 165 -1.68 3.98 8.13
N ILE A 166 -0.53 4.62 7.94
CA ILE A 166 -0.39 5.96 7.37
C ILE A 166 0.49 5.85 6.14
N GLY A 167 0.03 6.37 5.01
CA GLY A 167 0.79 6.45 3.76
C GLY A 167 1.09 7.88 3.35
N PHE A 168 2.29 8.09 2.84
CA PHE A 168 2.74 9.32 2.20
C PHE A 168 3.08 9.02 0.75
N ASP A 169 2.40 9.68 -0.17
CA ASP A 169 2.72 9.65 -1.60
C ASP A 169 3.46 10.94 -1.99
N PHE A 170 4.61 10.80 -2.63
CA PHE A 170 5.46 11.91 -3.11
C PHE A 170 5.49 11.86 -4.63
N PHE A 171 4.76 12.76 -5.28
CA PHE A 171 4.64 12.77 -6.74
C PHE A 171 5.84 13.49 -7.37
N LEU A 172 6.23 13.04 -8.56
CA LEU A 172 7.43 13.57 -9.24
C LEU A 172 7.22 14.94 -9.89
N ASP A 173 6.00 15.49 -9.83
CA ASP A 173 5.68 16.89 -10.17
C ASP A 173 5.81 17.85 -8.97
N GLY A 174 6.14 17.31 -7.78
CA GLY A 174 6.43 18.06 -6.57
C GLY A 174 5.26 18.28 -5.63
N HIS A 175 4.10 17.65 -5.84
CA HIS A 175 3.06 17.61 -4.81
C HIS A 175 3.18 16.34 -3.93
N SER A 176 2.63 16.41 -2.72
CA SER A 176 2.57 15.28 -1.78
C SER A 176 1.15 15.06 -1.26
N THR A 177 0.83 13.83 -0.88
CA THR A 177 -0.44 13.51 -0.22
C THR A 177 -0.26 12.56 0.95
N ILE A 178 -1.16 12.65 1.92
CA ILE A 178 -1.26 11.71 3.04
C ILE A 178 -2.55 10.90 2.91
N LYS A 179 -2.46 9.62 3.26
CA LYS A 179 -3.58 8.67 3.29
C LYS A 179 -3.62 7.95 4.62
N LEU A 180 -4.83 7.71 5.10
CA LEU A 180 -5.08 7.02 6.37
C LEU A 180 -5.82 5.72 6.09
N TYR A 181 -5.42 4.67 6.80
CA TYR A 181 -5.84 3.31 6.55
C TYR A 181 -6.17 2.63 7.88
N PRO A 182 -7.37 2.86 8.46
CA PRO A 182 -7.85 2.00 9.53
C PRO A 182 -7.91 0.55 9.04
N GLU A 183 -7.23 -0.34 9.76
CA GLU A 183 -7.13 -1.76 9.50
C GLU A 183 -7.93 -2.51 10.57
N ILE A 184 -8.87 -3.35 10.13
CA ILE A 184 -9.71 -4.15 10.99
C ILE A 184 -9.58 -5.60 10.54
N ASP A 185 -9.20 -6.49 11.44
CA ASP A 185 -9.06 -7.92 11.17
C ASP A 185 -10.30 -8.74 11.54
N SER A 186 -10.29 -10.01 11.12
CA SER A 186 -11.40 -10.92 11.30
C SER A 186 -11.78 -11.23 12.73
N LYS A 187 -10.90 -11.00 13.71
CA LYS A 187 -11.20 -11.13 15.14
C LYS A 187 -11.82 -9.85 15.67
N GLU A 188 -11.32 -8.70 15.21
CA GLU A 188 -11.80 -7.38 15.60
C GLU A 188 -13.26 -7.16 15.14
N TRP A 189 -13.62 -7.45 13.89
CA TRP A 189 -15.00 -7.21 13.42
C TRP A 189 -16.06 -8.22 13.89
N GLN A 190 -15.69 -9.25 14.65
CA GLN A 190 -16.67 -10.08 15.37
C GLN A 190 -17.19 -9.38 16.63
N GLN A 191 -16.49 -8.35 17.11
CA GLN A 191 -16.90 -7.58 18.28
C GLN A 191 -18.11 -6.70 17.93
N VAL A 192 -19.12 -6.71 18.79
CA VAL A 192 -20.40 -6.04 18.55
C VAL A 192 -20.23 -4.54 18.34
N ASP A 193 -19.36 -3.89 19.11
CA ASP A 193 -19.10 -2.45 18.97
C ASP A 193 -18.35 -2.12 17.68
N VAL A 194 -17.39 -2.95 17.25
CA VAL A 194 -16.70 -2.79 15.96
C VAL A 194 -17.68 -2.95 14.79
N GLN A 195 -18.60 -3.93 14.84
CA GLN A 195 -19.66 -4.05 13.84
C GLN A 195 -20.54 -2.81 13.76
N GLN A 196 -20.87 -2.21 14.90
CA GLN A 196 -21.65 -0.97 14.93
C GLN A 196 -20.88 0.20 14.31
N ARG A 197 -19.57 0.32 14.56
CA ARG A 197 -18.71 1.33 13.93
C ARG A 197 -18.63 1.15 12.42
N LEU A 198 -18.40 -0.08 11.96
CA LEU A 198 -18.38 -0.44 10.53
C LEU A 198 -19.68 -0.04 9.82
N ARG A 199 -20.84 -0.35 10.41
CA ARG A 199 -22.17 0.00 9.87
C ARG A 199 -22.46 1.50 9.80
N LYS A 200 -21.74 2.33 10.57
CA LYS A 200 -21.88 3.80 10.49
C LYS A 200 -21.13 4.40 9.30
N VAL A 201 -20.09 3.72 8.82
CA VAL A 201 -19.16 4.27 7.82
C VAL A 201 -19.28 3.59 6.47
N LEU A 202 -19.53 2.28 6.45
CA LEU A 202 -19.56 1.46 5.25
C LEU A 202 -20.99 1.09 4.85
N SER A 203 -21.20 1.01 3.54
CA SER A 203 -22.43 0.53 2.94
C SER A 203 -22.69 -0.96 3.20
N PRO A 204 -23.95 -1.42 3.16
CA PRO A 204 -24.27 -2.85 3.26
C PRO A 204 -23.51 -3.72 2.25
N GLN A 205 -23.31 -3.23 1.02
CA GLN A 205 -22.55 -3.91 -0.03
C GLN A 205 -21.07 -4.06 0.35
N ALA A 206 -20.45 -3.00 0.88
CA ALA A 206 -19.08 -3.08 1.39
C ALA A 206 -18.96 -4.08 2.54
N LEU A 207 -19.93 -4.11 3.46
CA LEU A 207 -19.93 -5.05 4.59
C LEU A 207 -20.07 -6.51 4.17
N GLN A 208 -20.71 -6.81 3.03
CA GLN A 208 -20.79 -8.18 2.51
C GLN A 208 -19.41 -8.74 2.12
N LEU A 209 -18.45 -7.87 1.79
CA LEU A 209 -17.09 -8.26 1.42
C LEU A 209 -16.31 -8.86 2.59
N LEU A 210 -16.72 -8.63 3.84
CA LEU A 210 -16.09 -9.21 5.04
C LEU A 210 -16.08 -10.76 5.01
N ASN A 211 -17.00 -11.38 4.28
CA ASN A 211 -17.04 -12.84 4.11
C ASN A 211 -15.97 -13.37 3.15
N ALA A 212 -15.28 -12.50 2.41
CA ALA A 212 -14.28 -12.85 1.42
C ALA A 212 -12.84 -12.54 1.86
N CYS A 213 -12.65 -11.91 3.01
CA CYS A 213 -11.35 -11.45 3.49
C CYS A 213 -11.09 -11.77 4.97
N ASP A 214 -9.81 -11.83 5.35
CA ASP A 214 -9.36 -11.95 6.74
C ASP A 214 -8.99 -10.60 7.36
N GLU A 215 -8.73 -9.59 6.52
CA GLU A 215 -8.44 -8.22 6.92
C GLU A 215 -9.10 -7.26 5.92
N LEU A 216 -9.73 -6.21 6.46
CA LEU A 216 -10.30 -5.09 5.72
C LEU A 216 -9.53 -3.83 6.11
N THR A 217 -8.99 -3.14 5.11
CA THR A 217 -8.43 -1.81 5.28
C THR A 217 -9.26 -0.81 4.51
N VAL A 218 -9.66 0.28 5.14
CA VAL A 218 -10.42 1.35 4.48
C VAL A 218 -9.49 2.54 4.25
N ALA A 219 -9.16 2.82 3.01
CA ALA A 219 -8.27 3.92 2.68
C ALA A 219 -9.04 5.23 2.47
N PHE A 220 -8.58 6.26 3.16
CA PHE A 220 -9.04 7.64 3.05
C PHE A 220 -7.92 8.47 2.45
N SER A 221 -8.24 9.22 1.39
CA SER A 221 -7.32 10.16 0.76
C SER A 221 -7.82 11.58 0.97
N LYS A 222 -6.89 12.50 1.25
CA LYS A 222 -7.22 13.92 1.40
C LYS A 222 -7.88 14.44 0.12
N GLY A 223 -9.05 15.09 0.27
CA GLY A 223 -9.82 15.63 -0.85
C GLY A 223 -10.66 14.61 -1.63
N ASN A 224 -10.57 13.31 -1.33
CA ASN A 224 -11.45 12.29 -1.92
C ASN A 224 -12.51 11.84 -0.90
N GLN A 225 -13.78 11.98 -1.28
CA GLN A 225 -14.91 11.52 -0.46
C GLN A 225 -15.18 10.03 -0.63
N ASP A 226 -14.73 9.44 -1.75
CA ASP A 226 -14.85 8.00 -1.96
C ASP A 226 -13.87 7.22 -1.07
N LYS A 227 -14.28 6.02 -0.67
CA LYS A 227 -13.50 5.11 0.17
C LYS A 227 -12.99 3.97 -0.69
N THR A 228 -11.71 3.66 -0.56
CA THR A 228 -11.13 2.48 -1.20
C THR A 228 -11.04 1.35 -0.17
N LEU A 229 -11.66 0.21 -0.47
CA LEU A 229 -11.69 -0.98 0.37
C LEU A 229 -10.56 -1.90 -0.08
N HIS A 230 -9.59 -2.16 0.78
CA HIS A 230 -8.55 -3.16 0.56
C HIS A 230 -8.93 -4.43 1.30
N LEU A 231 -8.98 -5.54 0.59
CA LEU A 231 -9.39 -6.84 1.09
C LEU A 231 -8.19 -7.77 1.04
N ASP A 232 -7.75 -8.30 2.18
CA ASP A 232 -6.84 -9.46 2.18
C ASP A 232 -7.65 -10.74 1.99
N LEU A 233 -7.54 -11.35 0.80
CA LEU A 233 -8.51 -12.35 0.35
C LEU A 233 -8.26 -13.72 0.95
N LEU A 234 -9.33 -14.35 1.45
CA LEU A 234 -9.33 -15.75 1.90
C LEU A 234 -9.19 -16.73 0.72
N ASP A 235 -9.89 -16.43 -0.38
CA ASP A 235 -9.86 -17.20 -1.63
C ASP A 235 -9.84 -16.24 -2.83
N ALA A 236 -8.63 -15.87 -3.25
CA ALA A 236 -8.43 -14.97 -4.37
C ALA A 236 -8.99 -15.53 -5.70
N ASN A 237 -8.91 -16.84 -5.93
CA ASN A 237 -9.42 -17.46 -7.16
C ASN A 237 -10.94 -17.27 -7.28
N ASN A 238 -11.67 -17.64 -6.24
CA ASN A 238 -13.12 -17.50 -6.21
C ASN A 238 -13.55 -16.03 -6.28
N PHE A 239 -12.87 -15.14 -5.54
CA PHE A 239 -13.18 -13.72 -5.54
C PHE A 239 -13.03 -13.10 -6.94
N ILE A 240 -11.87 -13.32 -7.58
CA ILE A 240 -11.57 -12.74 -8.90
C ILE A 240 -12.46 -13.34 -9.99
N ASN A 241 -12.77 -14.64 -9.92
CA ASN A 241 -13.72 -15.27 -10.84
C ASN A 241 -15.13 -14.65 -10.71
N LYS A 242 -15.60 -14.38 -9.49
CA LYS A 242 -16.90 -13.74 -9.24
C LYS A 242 -16.95 -12.28 -9.64
N LEU A 243 -15.81 -11.59 -9.62
CA LEU A 243 -15.71 -10.21 -10.08
C LEU A 243 -16.05 -10.09 -11.57
N GLY A 244 -15.81 -11.14 -12.37
CA GLY A 244 -16.13 -11.15 -13.80
C GLY A 244 -15.32 -10.17 -14.65
N HIS A 245 -14.22 -9.64 -14.10
CA HIS A 245 -13.41 -8.61 -14.75
C HIS A 245 -12.25 -9.21 -15.54
N GLU A 246 -12.26 -9.10 -16.87
CA GLU A 246 -11.31 -9.78 -17.76
C GLU A 246 -9.84 -9.44 -17.44
N MET A 247 -9.50 -8.14 -17.33
CA MET A 247 -8.13 -7.72 -17.01
C MET A 247 -7.66 -8.25 -15.65
N ALA A 248 -8.54 -8.29 -14.64
CA ALA A 248 -8.22 -8.82 -13.32
C ALA A 248 -7.92 -10.32 -13.41
N SER A 249 -8.73 -11.07 -14.14
CA SER A 249 -8.49 -12.50 -14.40
C SER A 249 -7.16 -12.74 -15.12
N ARG A 250 -6.79 -11.89 -16.09
CA ARG A 250 -5.51 -11.99 -16.80
C ARG A 250 -4.32 -11.70 -15.89
N VAL A 251 -4.41 -10.69 -15.04
CA VAL A 251 -3.38 -10.39 -14.03
C VAL A 251 -3.26 -11.56 -13.05
N HIS A 252 -4.39 -12.08 -12.56
CA HIS A 252 -4.40 -13.18 -11.61
C HIS A 252 -3.83 -14.48 -12.17
N ALA A 253 -4.15 -14.81 -13.43
CA ALA A 253 -3.64 -15.99 -14.11
C ALA A 253 -2.10 -16.05 -14.13
N HIS A 254 -1.43 -14.90 -14.15
CA HIS A 254 0.03 -14.86 -14.04
C HIS A 254 0.57 -15.36 -12.69
N TYR A 255 -0.19 -15.13 -11.62
CA TYR A 255 0.18 -15.48 -10.25
C TYR A 255 -0.36 -16.84 -9.81
N GLN A 256 -1.34 -17.39 -10.52
CA GLN A 256 -1.85 -18.73 -10.24
C GLN A 256 -0.74 -19.78 -10.30
N GLY A 257 -0.68 -20.64 -9.28
CA GLY A 257 0.33 -21.69 -9.14
C GLY A 257 1.71 -21.19 -8.66
N LYS A 258 1.91 -19.88 -8.48
CA LYS A 258 3.11 -19.34 -7.86
C LYS A 258 2.97 -19.30 -6.34
N GLN A 259 4.09 -19.33 -5.65
CA GLN A 259 4.13 -19.10 -4.21
C GLN A 259 3.91 -17.59 -3.95
N VAL A 260 2.75 -17.26 -3.38
CA VAL A 260 2.36 -15.91 -2.95
C VAL A 260 1.88 -16.03 -1.50
N GLU A 261 2.36 -15.16 -0.62
CA GLU A 261 2.00 -15.19 0.80
C GLU A 261 0.59 -14.65 1.05
N ARG A 262 0.27 -13.51 0.45
CA ARG A 262 -1.03 -12.80 0.59
C ARG A 262 -1.42 -12.15 -0.72
N ILE A 263 -2.72 -12.09 -0.98
CA ILE A 263 -3.27 -11.42 -2.16
C ILE A 263 -4.28 -10.39 -1.67
N HIS A 264 -4.00 -9.13 -1.95
CA HIS A 264 -4.92 -8.04 -1.66
C HIS A 264 -5.62 -7.55 -2.92
N VAL A 265 -6.90 -7.20 -2.80
CA VAL A 265 -7.62 -6.47 -3.85
C VAL A 265 -8.17 -5.17 -3.27
N SER A 266 -7.95 -4.05 -3.98
CA SER A 266 -8.61 -2.78 -3.67
C SER A 266 -9.74 -2.49 -4.64
N LEU A 267 -10.88 -2.04 -4.09
CA LEU A 267 -12.05 -1.62 -4.85
C LEU A 267 -12.54 -0.26 -4.35
N SER A 268 -13.13 0.53 -5.25
CA SER A 268 -13.91 1.72 -4.87
C SER A 268 -15.24 1.28 -4.27
N GLU A 269 -15.62 1.83 -3.10
CA GLU A 269 -16.95 1.59 -2.55
C GLU A 269 -18.03 2.19 -3.46
N ARG A 270 -17.79 3.36 -4.05
CA ARG A 270 -18.72 3.96 -5.01
C ARG A 270 -18.98 3.06 -6.22
N GLU A 271 -17.97 2.41 -6.77
CA GLU A 271 -18.15 1.47 -7.89
C GLU A 271 -18.88 0.20 -7.46
N LEU A 272 -18.58 -0.31 -6.25
CA LEU A 272 -19.30 -1.42 -5.67
C LEU A 272 -20.81 -1.11 -5.54
N LEU A 273 -21.15 0.11 -5.11
CA LEU A 273 -22.53 0.59 -5.03
C LEU A 273 -23.18 0.75 -6.41
N ALA A 274 -22.42 1.17 -7.41
CA ALA A 274 -22.88 1.29 -8.79
C ALA A 274 -23.08 -0.09 -9.48
N GLY A 275 -22.52 -1.16 -8.92
CA GLY A 275 -22.60 -2.51 -9.47
C GLY A 275 -21.71 -2.73 -10.70
N SER A 276 -20.77 -1.81 -10.97
CA SER A 276 -19.82 -1.88 -12.09
C SER A 276 -18.44 -1.51 -11.57
N ILE A 277 -17.56 -2.50 -11.45
CA ILE A 277 -16.16 -2.30 -11.06
C ILE A 277 -15.34 -2.12 -12.34
N GLU A 278 -14.78 -0.93 -12.52
CA GLU A 278 -13.88 -0.61 -13.63
C GLU A 278 -12.46 -0.35 -13.12
N ASN A 279 -12.33 0.04 -11.86
CA ASN A 279 -11.08 0.39 -11.24
C ASN A 279 -10.81 -0.54 -10.06
N LEU A 280 -9.71 -1.28 -10.15
CA LEU A 280 -9.23 -2.10 -9.04
C LEU A 280 -7.71 -2.10 -8.95
N ASN A 281 -7.20 -2.41 -7.77
CA ASN A 281 -5.78 -2.72 -7.58
C ASN A 281 -5.64 -4.16 -7.13
N MET A 282 -4.62 -4.85 -7.61
CA MET A 282 -4.30 -6.21 -7.22
C MET A 282 -2.86 -6.24 -6.69
N TYR A 283 -2.65 -6.78 -5.51
CA TYR A 283 -1.36 -6.80 -4.83
C TYR A 283 -1.00 -8.23 -4.46
N TYR A 284 0.25 -8.61 -4.71
CA TYR A 284 0.77 -9.95 -4.49
C TYR A 284 2.01 -9.83 -3.62
N MET A 285 1.88 -10.29 -2.37
CA MET A 285 2.98 -10.36 -1.41
C MET A 285 3.81 -11.59 -1.70
N MET A 286 5.06 -11.40 -2.10
CA MET A 286 5.95 -12.50 -2.47
C MET A 286 6.74 -12.97 -1.25
N PRO A 287 6.99 -14.29 -1.11
CA PRO A 287 7.62 -14.86 0.08
C PRO A 287 9.10 -14.51 0.24
#